data_AF-A0A7T3UT22-F1
#
_entry.id   AF-A0A7T3UT22-F1
#
_cell.length_a   1.000
_cell.length_b   1.000
_cell.length_c   1.000
_cell.angle_alpha   90.00
_cell.angle_beta   90.00
_cell.angle_gamma   90.00
#
_symmetry.space_group_name_H-M   'P 1'
#
loop_
_entity.id
_entity.type
_entity.pdbx_description
1 polymer ?
#
loop_
_entity_poly.entity_id
_entity_poly.type
_entity_poly.pdbx_seq_one_letter_code
_entity_poly.pdbx_strand_id
1 'polypeptide(L)'
;MAFVQRRKGPDVVGSFGLLQPLADGLKLILKEPISPSSANFSLFRMAPVATFMLSLVARAVVPFDYGMVLSDPNIGLLYLFAISSLGVYGIIIAGRSSNSKYAFLGALRSAAQMVSYEVSIGLILITVLICVGPRNSSEIIMAQKQIWSGIPLFPVLVMFLISCLAETNRAPFDLPEAEAESVAGYNVEYGPCTSLSPGGWLPILDLPIFKKIPGSIWFSIKVILFLFLYIWVRAAFPRYRYDQLMGLGRKVFLPLSLARVVPVSGVLVTFQWLP
;
A
#
# COMPACT_ATOMS: atom_id res chain seq x y z
N MET A 1 -7.00 -13.83 -9.96
CA MET A 1 -7.39 -13.33 -11.30
C MET A 1 -7.89 -14.43 -12.23
N ALA A 2 -7.12 -15.50 -12.45
CA ALA A 2 -7.52 -16.58 -13.37
C ALA A 2 -8.94 -17.11 -13.09
N PHE A 3 -9.24 -17.46 -11.83
CA PHE A 3 -10.58 -17.91 -11.43
C PHE A 3 -11.70 -16.89 -11.70
N VAL A 4 -11.43 -15.59 -11.51
CA VAL A 4 -12.38 -14.50 -11.85
C VAL A 4 -12.67 -14.48 -13.35
N GLN A 5 -11.66 -14.79 -14.17
CA GLN A 5 -11.76 -14.90 -15.63
C GLN A 5 -12.25 -16.27 -16.11
N ARG A 6 -12.80 -17.11 -15.21
CA ARG A 6 -13.28 -18.47 -15.50
C ARG A 6 -12.22 -19.40 -16.12
N ARG A 7 -10.94 -19.20 -15.79
CA ARG A 7 -9.84 -20.09 -16.18
C ARG A 7 -9.03 -20.54 -14.97
N LYS A 8 -8.37 -21.68 -15.06
CA LYS A 8 -7.42 -22.12 -14.02
C LYS A 8 -6.14 -21.27 -14.10
N GLY A 9 -5.54 -21.00 -12.94
CA GLY A 9 -4.23 -20.36 -12.85
C GLY A 9 -3.09 -21.32 -13.21
N PRO A 10 -1.84 -21.00 -12.84
CA PRO A 10 -0.75 -21.96 -12.93
C PRO A 10 -1.10 -23.22 -12.13
N ASP A 11 -1.25 -24.36 -12.80
CA ASP A 11 -1.65 -25.65 -12.19
C ASP A 11 -0.68 -26.79 -12.59
N VAL A 12 0.37 -26.47 -13.35
CA VAL A 12 1.28 -27.45 -13.96
C VAL A 12 2.60 -27.58 -13.20
N VAL A 13 3.17 -26.46 -12.72
CA VAL A 13 4.46 -26.46 -12.01
C VAL A 13 4.26 -26.75 -10.52
N GLY A 14 4.40 -28.02 -10.14
CA GLY A 14 4.16 -28.50 -8.78
C GLY A 14 2.68 -28.72 -8.45
N SER A 15 2.38 -29.23 -7.26
CA SER A 15 1.00 -29.42 -6.80
C SER A 15 0.27 -28.07 -6.67
N PHE A 16 -0.84 -27.88 -7.38
CA PHE A 16 -1.64 -26.65 -7.43
C PHE A 16 -0.84 -25.39 -7.83
N GLY A 17 0.27 -25.55 -8.57
CA GLY A 17 1.10 -24.41 -8.97
C GLY A 17 1.94 -23.78 -7.85
N LEU A 18 2.05 -24.41 -6.67
CA LEU A 18 2.80 -23.87 -5.53
C LEU A 18 4.29 -23.64 -5.83
N LEU A 19 4.86 -24.42 -6.75
CA LEU A 19 6.26 -24.29 -7.17
C LEU A 19 6.46 -23.28 -8.30
N GLN A 20 5.40 -22.67 -8.83
CA GLN A 20 5.49 -21.69 -9.91
C GLN A 20 6.37 -20.47 -9.55
N PRO A 21 6.23 -19.82 -8.38
CA PRO A 21 7.06 -18.66 -8.04
C PRO A 21 8.55 -19.00 -7.93
N LEU A 22 8.86 -20.22 -7.46
CA LEU A 22 10.23 -20.72 -7.38
C LEU A 22 10.81 -20.96 -8.78
N ALA A 23 10.03 -21.56 -9.68
CA ALA A 23 10.45 -21.77 -11.07
C ALA A 23 10.68 -20.45 -11.82
N ASP A 24 9.80 -19.47 -11.65
CA ASP A 24 9.97 -18.14 -12.25
C ASP A 24 11.19 -17.41 -11.65
N GLY A 25 11.43 -17.51 -10.35
CA GLY A 25 12.64 -16.96 -9.71
C GLY A 25 13.92 -17.60 -10.25
N LEU A 26 13.97 -18.92 -10.34
CA LEU A 26 15.13 -19.66 -10.86
C LEU A 26 15.37 -19.34 -12.34
N LYS A 27 14.30 -19.21 -13.13
CA LYS A 27 14.36 -18.75 -14.53
C LYS A 27 14.95 -17.35 -14.66
N LEU A 28 14.60 -16.42 -13.76
CA LEU A 28 15.15 -15.05 -13.78
C LEU A 28 16.63 -15.02 -13.40
N ILE A 29 17.09 -15.87 -12.49
CA ILE A 29 18.51 -15.98 -12.10
C ILE A 29 19.37 -16.53 -13.24
N LEU A 30 18.84 -17.51 -13.98
CA LEU A 30 19.54 -18.12 -15.12
C LEU A 30 19.47 -17.26 -16.40
N LYS A 31 18.66 -16.20 -16.40
CA LYS A 31 18.50 -15.33 -17.56
C LYS A 31 19.76 -14.51 -17.78
N GLU A 32 20.21 -14.42 -19.03
CA GLU A 32 21.36 -13.60 -19.40
C GLU A 32 21.15 -12.13 -19.02
N PRO A 33 22.09 -11.51 -18.28
CA PRO A 33 21.97 -10.11 -17.90
C PRO A 33 22.32 -9.21 -19.08
N ILE A 34 21.31 -8.56 -19.66
CA ILE A 34 21.50 -7.50 -20.66
C ILE A 34 21.56 -6.13 -19.97
N SER A 35 22.71 -5.47 -20.01
CA SER A 35 22.85 -4.08 -19.54
C SER A 35 22.81 -3.11 -20.73
N PRO A 36 21.88 -2.15 -20.78
CA PRO A 36 21.84 -1.14 -21.84
C PRO A 36 23.06 -0.22 -21.77
N SER A 37 23.70 0.04 -22.92
CA SER A 37 24.92 0.86 -23.03
C SER A 37 24.69 2.35 -22.78
N SER A 38 23.45 2.83 -22.95
CA SER A 38 23.07 4.22 -22.73
C SER A 38 22.74 4.54 -21.28
N ALA A 39 22.63 3.56 -20.37
CA ALA A 39 22.20 3.79 -18.99
C ALA A 39 23.35 4.14 -18.05
N ASN A 40 23.06 4.97 -17.03
CA ASN A 40 24.04 5.29 -15.99
C ASN A 40 24.21 4.10 -15.04
N PHE A 41 25.39 3.45 -15.06
CA PHE A 41 25.64 2.20 -14.34
C PHE A 41 25.36 2.27 -12.83
N SER A 42 25.79 3.33 -12.15
CA SER A 42 25.61 3.49 -10.71
C SER A 42 24.14 3.66 -10.31
N LEU A 43 23.43 4.56 -10.99
CA LEU A 43 22.02 4.85 -10.72
C LEU A 43 21.12 3.67 -11.08
N PHE A 44 21.41 2.97 -12.19
CA PHE A 44 20.62 1.82 -12.65
C PHE A 44 20.66 0.65 -11.65
N ARG A 45 21.81 0.41 -11.00
CA ARG A 45 21.94 -0.65 -9.99
C ARG A 45 21.45 -0.22 -8.61
N MET A 46 21.65 1.03 -8.23
CA MET A 46 21.28 1.52 -6.90
C MET A 46 19.77 1.79 -6.76
N ALA A 47 19.07 2.16 -7.84
CA ALA A 47 17.65 2.50 -7.75
C ALA A 47 16.77 1.32 -7.26
N PRO A 48 16.90 0.09 -7.81
CA PRO A 48 16.15 -1.06 -7.31
C PRO A 48 16.54 -1.48 -5.88
N VAL A 49 17.80 -1.25 -5.49
CA VAL A 49 18.26 -1.54 -4.12
C VAL A 49 17.64 -0.55 -3.14
N ALA A 50 17.56 0.73 -3.50
CA ALA A 50 16.97 1.77 -2.66
C ALA A 50 15.47 1.50 -2.41
N THR A 51 14.68 1.23 -3.46
CA THR A 51 13.26 0.90 -3.33
C THR A 51 13.04 -0.36 -2.49
N PHE A 52 13.81 -1.41 -2.77
CA PHE A 52 13.75 -2.63 -1.98
C PHE A 52 14.04 -2.38 -0.49
N MET A 53 15.08 -1.60 -0.18
CA MET A 53 15.42 -1.24 1.21
C MET A 53 14.33 -0.42 1.89
N LEU A 54 13.74 0.55 1.20
CA LEU A 54 12.63 1.38 1.71
C LEU A 54 11.44 0.52 2.12
N SER A 55 11.06 -0.46 1.29
CA SER A 55 9.95 -1.36 1.61
C SER A 55 10.20 -2.27 2.81
N LEU A 56 11.44 -2.74 3.00
CA LEU A 56 11.80 -3.55 4.16
C LEU A 56 11.79 -2.72 5.45
N VAL A 57 12.31 -1.49 5.38
CA VAL A 57 12.38 -0.57 6.51
C VAL A 57 10.97 -0.15 6.96
N ALA A 58 10.04 0.06 6.03
CA ALA A 58 8.63 0.32 6.36
C ALA A 58 8.01 -0.79 7.23
N ARG A 59 8.46 -2.05 7.06
CA ARG A 59 7.93 -3.21 7.79
C ARG A 59 8.40 -3.28 9.25
N ALA A 60 9.45 -2.55 9.62
CA ALA A 60 10.00 -2.58 10.98
C ALA A 60 9.01 -2.08 12.06
N VAL A 61 8.13 -1.16 11.67
CA VAL A 61 7.17 -0.51 12.59
C VAL A 61 5.80 -1.19 12.55
N VAL A 62 5.59 -2.16 11.67
CA VAL A 62 4.31 -2.88 11.58
C VAL A 62 4.25 -3.96 12.65
N PRO A 63 3.27 -3.91 13.56
CA PRO A 63 3.24 -4.85 14.64
C PRO A 63 2.34 -6.05 14.20
N PHE A 64 2.77 -7.30 14.46
CA PHE A 64 2.06 -8.54 14.06
C PHE A 64 1.18 -9.17 15.15
N ASP A 65 1.57 -9.03 16.42
CA ASP A 65 0.77 -9.35 17.60
C ASP A 65 1.18 -8.43 18.77
N TYR A 66 0.46 -8.49 19.89
CA TYR A 66 0.81 -7.70 21.07
C TYR A 66 2.28 -7.92 21.48
N GLY A 67 3.10 -6.86 21.43
CA GLY A 67 4.54 -6.91 21.72
C GLY A 67 5.40 -7.53 20.62
N MET A 68 4.82 -7.98 19.51
CA MET A 68 5.51 -8.57 18.36
C MET A 68 5.72 -7.53 17.25
N VAL A 69 6.57 -6.55 17.56
CA VAL A 69 7.00 -5.47 16.66
C VAL A 69 8.53 -5.36 16.73
N LEU A 70 9.19 -5.09 15.61
CA LEU A 70 10.66 -4.99 15.60
C LEU A 70 11.12 -3.72 16.34
N SER A 71 10.43 -2.61 16.10
CA SER A 71 10.65 -1.33 16.75
C SER A 71 9.34 -0.59 16.90
N ASP A 72 9.01 -0.13 18.10
CA ASP A 72 7.80 0.68 18.36
C ASP A 72 8.19 2.12 18.67
N PRO A 73 8.47 2.95 17.65
CA PRO A 73 8.67 4.37 17.87
C PRO A 73 7.32 5.05 18.16
N ASN A 74 7.32 5.99 19.13
CA ASN A 74 6.18 6.86 19.48
C ASN A 74 5.54 7.57 18.28
N ILE A 75 6.30 7.71 17.20
CA ILE A 75 5.95 8.46 15.98
C ILE A 75 5.74 7.47 14.80
N GLY A 76 5.37 6.22 15.07
CA GLY A 76 5.36 5.13 14.07
C GLY A 76 4.53 5.40 12.82
N LEU A 77 3.43 6.12 12.93
CA LEU A 77 2.55 6.43 11.80
C LEU A 77 3.14 7.53 10.88
N LEU A 78 3.78 8.53 11.48
CA LEU A 78 4.56 9.55 10.76
C LEU A 78 5.83 8.96 10.13
N TYR A 79 6.42 7.94 10.75
CA TYR A 79 7.54 7.19 10.17
C TYR A 79 7.14 6.46 8.89
N LEU A 80 5.98 5.80 8.87
CA LEU A 80 5.46 5.17 7.65
C LEU A 80 5.24 6.20 6.53
N PHE A 81 4.73 7.38 6.87
CA PHE A 81 4.54 8.49 5.92
C PHE A 81 5.88 9.05 5.40
N ALA A 82 6.90 9.13 6.25
CA ALA A 82 8.23 9.57 5.81
C ALA A 82 8.87 8.57 4.83
N ILE A 83 8.65 7.26 5.03
CA ILE A 83 9.19 6.24 4.13
C ILE A 83 8.45 6.19 2.80
N SER A 84 7.12 6.35 2.78
CA SER A 84 6.37 6.44 1.52
C SER A 84 6.88 7.59 0.65
N SER A 85 7.15 8.75 1.26
CA SER A 85 7.69 9.92 0.55
C SER A 85 9.07 9.63 -0.03
N LEU A 86 9.89 8.83 0.66
CA LEU A 86 11.19 8.42 0.16
C LEU A 86 11.08 7.44 -1.02
N GLY A 87 10.04 6.60 -1.07
CA GLY A 87 9.77 5.68 -2.18
C GLY A 87 9.60 6.38 -3.54
N VAL A 88 9.03 7.59 -3.54
CA VAL A 88 8.88 8.43 -4.75
C VAL A 88 10.23 8.73 -5.40
N TYR A 89 11.27 8.99 -4.60
CA TYR A 89 12.62 9.24 -5.14
C TYR A 89 13.19 8.01 -5.85
N GLY A 90 12.90 6.81 -5.35
CA GLY A 90 13.33 5.56 -5.99
C GLY A 90 12.81 5.46 -7.43
N ILE A 91 11.54 5.81 -7.65
CA ILE A 91 10.90 5.80 -8.97
C ILE A 91 11.53 6.85 -9.91
N ILE A 92 11.77 8.07 -9.42
CA ILE A 92 12.36 9.15 -10.23
C ILE A 92 13.79 8.80 -10.64
N ILE A 93 14.59 8.27 -9.71
CA ILE A 93 15.98 7.86 -9.97
C ILE A 93 16.01 6.71 -10.97
N ALA A 94 15.12 5.72 -10.83
CA ALA A 94 14.98 4.63 -11.79
C ALA A 94 14.65 5.14 -13.20
N GLY A 95 13.68 6.06 -13.33
CA GLY A 95 13.33 6.67 -14.61
C GLY A 95 14.47 7.46 -15.25
N ARG A 96 15.24 8.22 -14.46
CA ARG A 96 16.41 8.97 -14.95
C ARG A 96 17.54 8.04 -15.38
N SER A 97 17.68 6.87 -14.76
CA SER A 97 18.78 5.93 -15.06
C SER A 97 18.75 5.38 -16.49
N SER A 98 17.56 5.28 -17.10
CA SER A 98 17.35 4.74 -18.44
C SER A 98 17.81 5.66 -19.58
N ASN A 99 18.13 6.94 -19.30
CA ASN A 99 18.55 7.94 -20.30
C ASN A 99 17.64 8.04 -21.55
N SER A 100 16.36 7.68 -21.44
CA SER A 100 15.35 7.88 -22.47
C SER A 100 14.32 8.92 -22.02
N LYS A 101 13.95 9.85 -22.92
CA LYS A 101 13.01 10.92 -22.60
C LYS A 101 11.63 10.38 -22.22
N TYR A 102 11.18 9.31 -22.89
CA TYR A 102 9.89 8.68 -22.62
C TYR A 102 9.82 7.97 -21.27
N ALA A 103 10.85 7.19 -20.89
CA ALA A 103 10.89 6.55 -19.57
C ALA A 103 10.94 7.57 -18.44
N PHE A 104 11.69 8.67 -18.63
CA PHE A 104 11.73 9.75 -17.64
C PHE A 104 10.38 10.46 -17.49
N LEU A 105 9.66 10.74 -18.59
CA LEU A 105 8.31 11.32 -18.53
C LEU A 105 7.30 10.37 -17.88
N GLY A 106 7.40 9.06 -18.14
CA GLY A 106 6.59 8.04 -17.46
C GLY A 106 6.84 8.02 -15.95
N ALA A 107 8.11 8.02 -15.53
CA ALA A 107 8.50 8.05 -14.13
C ALA A 107 8.01 9.32 -13.40
N LEU A 108 8.10 10.49 -14.04
CA LEU A 108 7.56 11.74 -13.49
C LEU A 108 6.05 11.69 -13.31
N ARG A 109 5.32 11.04 -14.22
CA ARG A 109 3.87 10.85 -14.09
C ARG A 109 3.51 9.90 -12.94
N SER A 110 4.21 8.78 -12.77
CA SER A 110 4.02 7.91 -11.60
C SER A 110 4.37 8.62 -10.29
N ALA A 111 5.42 9.43 -10.27
CA ALA A 111 5.81 10.18 -9.08
C ALA A 111 4.74 11.22 -8.70
N ALA A 112 4.24 11.99 -9.68
CA ALA A 112 3.18 12.96 -9.45
C ALA A 112 1.87 12.31 -8.95
N GLN A 113 1.54 11.13 -9.47
CA GLN A 113 0.43 10.32 -8.98
C GLN A 113 0.66 9.90 -7.52
N MET A 114 1.80 9.28 -7.22
CA MET A 114 2.09 8.76 -5.88
C MET A 114 2.00 9.87 -4.82
N VAL A 115 2.64 11.03 -5.06
CA VAL A 115 2.61 12.19 -4.15
C VAL A 115 1.18 12.74 -3.97
N SER A 116 0.37 12.76 -5.02
CA SER A 116 -1.01 13.28 -4.93
C SER A 116 -1.90 12.42 -4.04
N TYR A 117 -1.73 11.10 -4.09
CA TYR A 117 -2.48 10.18 -3.24
C TYR A 117 -1.87 10.05 -1.85
N GLU A 118 -0.57 10.31 -1.68
CA GLU A 118 0.09 10.40 -0.38
C GLU A 118 -0.52 11.51 0.49
N VAL A 119 -0.79 12.69 -0.08
CA VAL A 119 -1.50 13.77 0.64
C VAL A 119 -2.89 13.31 1.11
N SER A 120 -3.60 12.57 0.28
CA SER A 120 -4.93 12.04 0.63
C SER A 120 -4.84 11.00 1.76
N ILE A 121 -3.84 10.11 1.71
CA ILE A 121 -3.54 9.15 2.78
C ILE A 121 -3.20 9.89 4.08
N GLY A 122 -2.37 10.93 4.02
CA GLY A 122 -2.01 11.74 5.19
C GLY A 122 -3.24 12.33 5.90
N LEU A 123 -4.21 12.88 5.17
CA LEU A 123 -5.46 13.42 5.75
C LEU A 123 -6.35 12.33 6.36
N ILE A 124 -6.40 11.16 5.73
CA ILE A 124 -7.14 10.00 6.25
C ILE A 124 -6.50 9.49 7.54
N LEU A 125 -5.17 9.40 7.56
CA LEU A 125 -4.37 9.05 8.72
C LEU A 125 -4.60 10.01 9.89
N ILE A 126 -4.65 11.32 9.63
CA ILE A 126 -5.01 12.33 10.65
C ILE A 126 -6.41 12.07 11.21
N THR A 127 -7.39 11.71 10.36
CA THR A 127 -8.76 11.40 10.83
C THR A 127 -8.76 10.24 11.82
N VAL A 128 -7.99 9.18 11.56
CA VAL A 128 -7.84 8.04 12.49
C VAL A 128 -7.09 8.44 13.75
N LEU A 129 -6.07 9.30 13.63
CA LEU A 129 -5.27 9.77 14.76
C LEU A 129 -6.11 10.61 15.73
N ILE A 130 -7.05 11.42 15.25
CA ILE A 130 -7.95 12.20 16.12
C ILE A 130 -8.83 11.29 16.99
N CYS A 131 -9.20 10.09 16.51
CA CYS A 131 -9.98 9.13 17.29
C CYS A 131 -9.17 8.42 18.39
N VAL A 132 -7.84 8.39 18.29
CA VAL A 132 -6.99 7.56 19.16
C VAL A 132 -5.98 8.39 19.99
N GLY A 133 -5.61 9.57 19.51
CA GLY A 133 -4.53 10.40 20.04
C GLY A 133 -3.16 10.06 19.42
N PRO A 134 -2.13 10.89 19.63
CA PRO A 134 -0.77 10.65 19.16
C PRO A 134 -0.16 9.49 19.95
N ARG A 135 -0.12 8.30 19.35
CA ARG A 135 0.29 7.05 20.01
C ARG A 135 1.18 6.18 19.11
N ASN A 136 1.81 5.20 19.75
CA ASN A 136 2.53 4.10 19.11
C ASN A 136 1.66 3.29 18.14
N SER A 137 2.30 2.59 17.20
CA SER A 137 1.62 1.73 16.22
C SER A 137 0.79 0.63 16.91
N SER A 138 1.33 0.04 17.98
CA SER A 138 0.68 -0.99 18.78
C SER A 138 -0.51 -0.43 19.57
N GLU A 139 -0.36 0.76 20.14
CA GLU A 139 -1.39 1.45 20.91
C GLU A 139 -2.57 1.88 20.03
N ILE A 140 -2.32 2.26 18.76
CA ILE A 140 -3.38 2.53 17.78
C ILE A 140 -4.27 1.31 17.60
N ILE A 141 -3.68 0.12 17.54
CA ILE A 141 -4.43 -1.13 17.43
C ILE A 141 -5.15 -1.42 18.74
N MET A 142 -4.52 -1.20 19.90
CA MET A 142 -5.18 -1.43 21.20
C MET A 142 -6.42 -0.55 21.41
N ALA A 143 -6.40 0.69 20.93
CA ALA A 143 -7.57 1.58 20.98
C ALA A 143 -8.79 1.02 20.23
N GLN A 144 -8.57 0.12 19.27
CA GLN A 144 -9.62 -0.51 18.46
C GLN A 144 -10.26 -1.72 19.13
N LYS A 145 -9.94 -2.00 20.40
CA LYS A 145 -10.51 -3.14 21.14
C LYS A 145 -12.03 -3.03 21.33
N GLN A 146 -12.53 -1.82 21.56
CA GLN A 146 -13.97 -1.60 21.81
C GLN A 146 -14.78 -1.61 20.52
N ILE A 147 -14.33 -0.85 19.52
CA ILE A 147 -14.88 -0.91 18.16
C ILE A 147 -13.77 -0.67 17.16
N TRP A 148 -13.81 -1.39 16.06
CA TRP A 148 -12.86 -1.21 14.97
C TRP A 148 -13.09 0.12 14.28
N SER A 149 -12.04 0.91 14.09
CA SER A 149 -12.12 2.21 13.39
C SER A 149 -12.71 2.10 11.99
N GLY A 150 -12.61 0.95 11.32
CA GLY A 150 -13.20 0.72 10.01
C GLY A 150 -14.74 0.71 9.97
N ILE A 151 -15.41 0.46 11.10
CA ILE A 151 -16.88 0.44 11.19
C ILE A 151 -17.47 1.87 11.24
N PRO A 152 -17.11 2.75 12.20
CA PRO A 152 -17.62 4.12 12.23
C PRO A 152 -17.07 4.96 11.07
N LEU A 153 -15.85 4.67 10.61
CA LEU A 153 -15.19 5.41 9.53
C LEU A 153 -15.20 4.64 8.21
N PHE A 154 -16.25 3.85 7.92
CA PHE A 154 -16.32 3.04 6.70
C PHE A 154 -16.03 3.81 5.39
N PRO A 155 -16.57 5.04 5.18
CA PRO A 155 -16.23 5.82 3.98
C PRO A 155 -14.75 6.18 3.90
N VAL A 156 -14.12 6.43 5.05
CA VAL A 156 -12.69 6.74 5.15
C VAL A 156 -11.85 5.50 4.84
N LEU A 157 -12.29 4.32 5.28
CA LEU A 157 -11.66 3.04 4.93
C LEU A 157 -11.67 2.79 3.41
N VAL A 158 -12.78 3.06 2.74
CA VAL A 158 -12.88 2.94 1.27
C VAL A 158 -11.95 3.93 0.57
N MET A 159 -11.90 5.19 1.02
CA MET A 159 -10.96 6.18 0.47
C MET A 159 -9.50 5.77 0.68
N PHE A 160 -9.18 5.24 1.87
CA PHE A 160 -7.84 4.78 2.22
C PHE A 160 -7.41 3.66 1.28
N LEU A 161 -8.27 2.65 1.13
CA LEU A 161 -8.03 1.53 0.23
C LEU A 161 -7.79 1.99 -1.21
N ILE A 162 -8.64 2.87 -1.75
CA ILE A 162 -8.46 3.37 -3.13
C ILE A 162 -7.17 4.19 -3.25
N SER A 163 -6.83 5.01 -2.26
CA SER A 163 -5.61 5.82 -2.27
C SER A 163 -4.36 4.94 -2.20
N CYS A 164 -4.38 3.88 -1.40
CA CYS A 164 -3.35 2.86 -1.33
C CYS A 164 -3.18 2.05 -2.63
N LEU A 165 -4.28 1.77 -3.35
CA LEU A 165 -4.20 1.20 -4.70
C LEU A 165 -3.53 2.17 -5.69
N ALA A 166 -3.85 3.46 -5.60
CA ALA A 166 -3.31 4.49 -6.47
C ALA A 166 -1.83 4.80 -6.18
N GLU A 167 -1.42 4.77 -4.92
CA GLU A 167 -0.02 4.95 -4.49
C GLU A 167 0.88 3.82 -5.01
N THR A 168 0.41 2.57 -4.93
CA THR A 168 1.16 1.39 -5.41
C THR A 168 1.17 1.23 -6.93
N ASN A 169 0.60 2.19 -7.68
CA ASN A 169 0.43 2.16 -9.13
C ASN A 169 -0.22 0.85 -9.65
N ARG A 170 -1.01 0.15 -8.83
CA ARG A 170 -1.65 -1.10 -9.25
C ARG A 170 -2.94 -0.85 -10.02
N ALA A 171 -3.26 -1.74 -10.96
CA ALA A 171 -4.46 -1.60 -11.76
C ALA A 171 -5.69 -1.59 -10.85
N PRO A 172 -6.62 -0.63 -11.00
CA PRO A 172 -6.93 0.17 -12.21
C PRO A 172 -6.15 1.50 -12.39
N PHE A 173 -5.22 1.82 -11.50
CA PHE A 173 -4.44 3.08 -11.49
C PHE A 173 -3.05 2.96 -12.12
N ASP A 174 -2.90 2.02 -13.04
CA ASP A 174 -1.65 1.47 -13.56
C ASP A 174 -1.23 2.07 -14.92
N LEU A 175 -1.45 3.38 -15.10
CA LEU A 175 -1.21 4.01 -16.39
C LEU A 175 0.29 4.21 -16.72
N PRO A 176 1.15 4.59 -15.76
CA PRO A 176 2.58 4.71 -16.02
C PRO A 176 3.26 3.38 -16.33
N GLU A 177 2.83 2.25 -15.74
CA GLU A 177 3.36 0.91 -16.04
C GLU A 177 2.88 0.44 -17.42
N ALA A 178 1.66 0.78 -17.85
CA ALA A 178 1.15 0.45 -19.18
C ALA A 178 1.87 1.21 -20.33
N GLU A 179 2.31 2.45 -20.09
CA GLU A 179 3.16 3.20 -21.04
C GLU A 179 4.62 2.71 -20.98
N ALA A 180 5.09 2.22 -19.82
CA ALA A 180 6.43 1.67 -19.62
C ALA A 180 6.55 0.16 -19.92
N GLU A 181 5.46 -0.59 -20.11
CA GLU A 181 5.50 -2.02 -20.49
C GLU A 181 6.06 -2.22 -21.92
N SER A 182 6.25 -1.16 -22.70
CA SER A 182 7.09 -1.19 -23.91
C SER A 182 8.59 -0.98 -23.64
N VAL A 183 9.01 -0.50 -22.47
CA VAL A 183 10.42 -0.34 -22.06
C VAL A 183 10.57 -0.44 -20.52
N ALA A 184 10.66 -1.68 -20.01
CA ALA A 184 11.18 -2.05 -18.68
C ALA A 184 10.59 -1.32 -17.43
N GLY A 185 9.52 -1.88 -16.85
CA GLY A 185 8.96 -1.46 -15.56
C GLY A 185 9.69 -2.02 -14.33
N TYR A 186 9.88 -1.17 -13.32
CA TYR A 186 10.39 -1.46 -11.97
C TYR A 186 9.23 -1.91 -11.07
N ASN A 187 9.30 -3.11 -10.49
CA ASN A 187 8.20 -3.66 -9.68
C ASN A 187 8.74 -4.17 -8.33
N VAL A 188 8.73 -3.31 -7.32
CA VAL A 188 8.57 -3.60 -5.88
C VAL A 188 7.83 -2.35 -5.39
N GLU A 189 6.75 -2.40 -4.63
CA GLU A 189 6.75 -2.41 -3.15
C GLU A 189 5.31 -2.57 -2.64
N TYR A 190 5.14 -3.38 -1.57
CA TYR A 190 3.91 -3.48 -0.77
C TYR A 190 4.26 -3.04 0.66
N GLY A 191 4.19 -1.73 0.93
CA GLY A 191 4.53 -1.15 2.24
C GLY A 191 3.30 -0.70 3.05
N PRO A 192 2.66 0.42 2.68
CA PRO A 192 1.71 1.11 3.57
C PRO A 192 0.35 0.43 3.72
N CYS A 193 -0.07 -0.39 2.75
CA CYS A 193 -1.40 -1.01 2.76
C CYS A 193 -1.52 -2.17 3.75
N THR A 194 -0.39 -2.82 4.07
CA THR A 194 -0.31 -3.94 5.03
C THR A 194 -0.32 -3.49 6.48
N SER A 195 0.19 -2.28 6.77
CA SER A 195 0.29 -1.76 8.14
C SER A 195 -1.04 -1.25 8.69
N LEU A 196 -1.95 -0.78 7.82
CA LEU A 196 -3.18 -0.10 8.21
C LEU A 196 -4.46 -0.92 7.98
N SER A 197 -4.36 -2.26 8.01
CA SER A 197 -5.56 -3.09 7.95
C SER A 197 -6.49 -2.79 9.14
N PRO A 198 -7.80 -2.52 8.93
CA PRO A 198 -8.74 -2.15 9.98
C PRO A 198 -8.75 -3.20 11.09
N GLY A 199 -8.39 -2.77 12.30
CA GLY A 199 -8.34 -3.64 13.48
C GLY A 199 -7.01 -4.35 13.73
N GLY A 200 -5.95 -4.17 12.92
CA GLY A 200 -4.66 -4.86 13.12
C GLY A 200 -4.81 -6.36 13.39
N TRP A 201 -4.22 -6.85 14.48
CA TRP A 201 -4.34 -8.23 15.00
C TRP A 201 -5.60 -8.53 15.82
N LEU A 202 -6.48 -7.56 16.08
CA LEU A 202 -7.68 -7.80 16.89
C LEU A 202 -8.73 -8.63 16.15
N PRO A 203 -9.51 -9.46 16.85
CA PRO A 203 -10.66 -10.18 16.30
C PRO A 203 -11.84 -9.25 15.94
N ILE A 204 -12.66 -9.66 14.96
CA ILE A 204 -13.83 -8.90 14.43
C ILE A 204 -14.88 -8.62 15.51
N LEU A 205 -15.06 -9.57 16.41
CA LEU A 205 -16.02 -9.51 17.50
C LEU A 205 -15.32 -9.99 18.77
N ASP A 206 -15.57 -9.31 19.88
CA ASP A 206 -14.95 -9.59 21.18
C ASP A 206 -15.60 -10.81 21.88
N LEU A 207 -15.93 -11.86 21.11
CA LEU A 207 -16.51 -13.12 21.61
C LEU A 207 -15.40 -14.07 22.10
N PRO A 208 -15.65 -14.87 23.16
CA PRO A 208 -14.67 -15.78 23.75
C PRO A 208 -14.12 -16.83 22.78
N ILE A 209 -14.89 -17.18 21.74
CA ILE A 209 -14.48 -18.13 20.69
C ILE A 209 -13.39 -17.51 19.79
N PHE A 210 -13.46 -16.21 19.52
CA PHE A 210 -12.53 -15.50 18.63
C PHE A 210 -11.23 -15.06 19.33
N LYS A 211 -11.22 -14.98 20.67
CA LYS A 211 -10.02 -14.73 21.49
C LYS A 211 -9.07 -15.93 21.59
N LYS A 212 -9.54 -17.13 21.26
CA LYS A 212 -8.74 -18.36 21.29
C LYS A 212 -7.75 -18.46 20.12
N ILE A 213 -7.96 -17.67 19.08
CA ILE A 213 -7.10 -17.60 17.90
C ILE A 213 -6.02 -16.54 18.17
N PRO A 214 -4.71 -16.85 18.00
CA PRO A 214 -3.63 -15.88 18.20
C PRO A 214 -3.78 -14.66 17.27
N GLY A 215 -3.42 -13.47 17.77
CA GLY A 215 -3.60 -12.19 17.06
C GLY A 215 -2.88 -12.14 15.72
N SER A 216 -1.72 -12.78 15.62
CA SER A 216 -0.96 -12.95 14.36
C SER A 216 -1.78 -13.61 13.24
N ILE A 217 -2.65 -14.57 13.57
CA ILE A 217 -3.51 -15.24 12.58
C ILE A 217 -4.61 -14.28 12.11
N TRP A 218 -5.18 -13.49 13.02
CA TRP A 218 -6.16 -12.46 12.65
C TRP A 218 -5.56 -11.39 11.74
N PHE A 219 -4.35 -10.92 12.05
CA PHE A 219 -3.62 -10.01 11.17
C PHE A 219 -3.42 -10.64 9.77
N SER A 220 -2.97 -11.90 9.72
CA SER A 220 -2.74 -12.63 8.47
C SER A 220 -4.01 -12.81 7.64
N ILE A 221 -5.14 -13.18 8.27
CA ILE A 221 -6.43 -13.33 7.58
C ILE A 221 -6.87 -12.01 6.96
N LYS A 222 -6.75 -10.90 7.69
CA LYS A 222 -7.12 -9.58 7.16
C LYS A 222 -6.21 -9.16 6.02
N VAL A 223 -4.89 -9.37 6.14
CA VAL A 223 -3.96 -9.11 5.04
C VAL A 223 -4.33 -9.93 3.81
N ILE A 224 -4.67 -11.21 3.96
CA ILE A 224 -5.15 -12.06 2.85
C ILE A 224 -6.45 -11.50 2.24
N LEU A 225 -7.40 -11.04 3.05
CA LEU A 225 -8.63 -10.42 2.57
C LEU A 225 -8.36 -9.14 1.77
N PHE A 226 -7.45 -8.28 2.26
CA PHE A 226 -7.04 -7.07 1.55
C PHE A 226 -6.33 -7.41 0.23
N LEU A 227 -5.40 -8.38 0.23
CA LEU A 227 -4.74 -8.86 -0.98
C LEU A 227 -5.74 -9.44 -1.99
N PHE A 228 -6.74 -10.20 -1.51
CA PHE A 228 -7.83 -10.69 -2.35
C PHE A 228 -8.62 -9.54 -2.97
N LEU A 229 -8.95 -8.51 -2.18
CA LEU A 229 -9.65 -7.33 -2.67
C LEU A 229 -8.82 -6.59 -3.73
N TYR A 230 -7.51 -6.42 -3.53
CA TYR A 230 -6.61 -5.84 -4.55
C TYR A 230 -6.66 -6.62 -5.87
N ILE A 231 -6.59 -7.95 -5.78
CA ILE A 231 -6.67 -8.83 -6.95
C ILE A 231 -8.04 -8.74 -7.62
N TRP A 232 -9.11 -8.58 -6.83
CA TRP A 232 -10.47 -8.50 -7.31
C TRP A 232 -10.76 -7.18 -8.01
N VAL A 233 -10.38 -6.04 -7.43
CA VAL A 233 -10.53 -4.70 -8.03
C VAL A 233 -9.80 -4.66 -9.38
N ARG A 234 -8.57 -5.19 -9.46
CA ARG A 234 -7.82 -5.29 -10.73
C ARG A 234 -8.56 -6.10 -11.79
N ALA A 235 -9.32 -7.12 -11.41
CA ALA A 235 -10.06 -7.96 -12.35
C ALA A 235 -11.42 -7.35 -12.75
N ALA A 236 -12.01 -6.51 -11.90
CA ALA A 236 -13.36 -5.98 -12.09
C ALA A 236 -13.41 -4.64 -12.82
N PHE A 237 -12.41 -3.77 -12.65
CA PHE A 237 -12.46 -2.40 -13.14
C PHE A 237 -11.54 -2.13 -14.33
N PRO A 238 -12.00 -1.31 -15.31
CA PRO A 238 -11.14 -0.82 -16.37
C PRO A 238 -10.11 0.20 -15.84
N ARG A 239 -9.05 0.43 -16.61
CA ARG A 239 -7.99 1.39 -16.27
C ARG A 239 -8.50 2.84 -16.37
N TYR A 240 -8.06 3.70 -15.46
CA TYR A 240 -8.35 5.14 -15.49
C TYR A 240 -7.29 5.93 -16.27
N ARG A 241 -7.71 6.86 -17.12
CA ARG A 241 -6.79 7.78 -17.80
C ARG A 241 -6.11 8.72 -16.79
N TYR A 242 -4.87 9.13 -17.07
CA TYR A 242 -4.04 9.91 -16.14
C TYR A 242 -4.70 11.23 -15.72
N ASP A 243 -5.33 11.92 -16.68
CA ASP A 243 -6.08 13.15 -16.41
C ASP A 243 -7.26 12.92 -15.45
N GLN A 244 -7.96 11.79 -15.61
CA GLN A 244 -9.09 11.41 -14.75
C GLN A 244 -8.60 11.00 -13.36
N LEU A 245 -7.49 10.26 -13.30
CA LEU A 245 -6.85 9.82 -12.07
C LEU A 245 -6.37 11.01 -11.23
N MET A 246 -5.63 11.93 -11.85
CA MET A 246 -5.18 13.16 -11.19
C MET A 246 -6.36 14.07 -10.80
N GLY A 247 -7.41 14.07 -11.63
CA GLY A 247 -8.68 14.72 -11.31
C GLY A 247 -9.37 14.11 -10.09
N LEU A 248 -9.39 12.78 -9.98
CA LEU A 248 -10.00 12.04 -8.88
C LEU A 248 -9.29 12.34 -7.55
N GLY A 249 -7.94 12.28 -7.53
CA GLY A 249 -7.14 12.64 -6.35
C GLY A 249 -7.44 14.06 -5.86
N ARG A 250 -7.30 15.04 -6.74
CA ARG A 250 -7.38 16.46 -6.36
C ARG A 250 -8.81 17.00 -6.20
N LYS A 251 -9.77 16.58 -7.02
CA LYS A 251 -11.14 17.13 -7.00
C LYS A 251 -12.09 16.32 -6.11
N VAL A 252 -11.80 15.04 -5.87
CA VAL A 252 -12.71 14.17 -5.10
C VAL A 252 -12.07 13.78 -3.77
N PHE A 253 -10.93 13.08 -3.79
CA PHE A 253 -10.34 12.55 -2.55
C PHE A 253 -9.85 13.63 -1.60
N LEU A 254 -9.20 14.68 -2.11
CA LEU A 254 -8.67 15.74 -1.24
C LEU A 254 -9.79 16.53 -0.54
N PRO A 255 -10.84 17.03 -1.22
CA PRO A 255 -11.98 17.66 -0.54
C PRO A 255 -12.74 16.69 0.38
N LEU A 256 -12.92 15.43 -0.03
CA LEU A 256 -13.69 14.46 0.74
C LEU A 256 -12.95 14.02 2.02
N SER A 257 -11.63 13.81 1.96
CA SER A 257 -10.82 13.50 3.14
C SER A 257 -10.81 14.67 4.12
N LEU A 258 -10.64 15.90 3.63
CA LEU A 258 -10.66 17.10 4.46
C LEU A 258 -12.05 17.34 5.08
N ALA A 259 -13.11 17.13 4.31
CA ALA A 259 -14.50 17.17 4.78
C ALA A 259 -14.84 16.04 5.77
N ARG A 260 -14.01 15.00 5.92
CA ARG A 260 -14.19 13.97 6.95
C ARG A 260 -13.44 14.30 8.24
N VAL A 261 -12.29 14.96 8.16
CA VAL A 261 -11.53 15.41 9.33
C VAL A 261 -12.39 16.34 10.21
N VAL A 262 -13.03 17.35 9.61
CA VAL A 262 -13.76 18.38 10.37
C VAL A 262 -14.95 17.80 11.15
N PRO A 263 -15.90 17.05 10.55
CA PRO A 263 -17.02 16.48 11.29
C PRO A 263 -16.60 15.44 12.32
N VAL A 264 -15.57 14.62 12.04
CA VAL A 264 -15.09 13.63 13.02
C VAL A 264 -14.52 14.34 14.24
N SER A 265 -13.71 15.39 14.05
CA SER A 265 -13.23 16.22 15.17
C SER A 265 -14.39 16.89 15.91
N GLY A 266 -15.37 17.44 15.18
CA GLY A 266 -16.54 18.11 15.77
C GLY A 266 -17.37 17.18 16.66
N VAL A 267 -17.72 16.00 16.17
CA VAL A 267 -18.48 14.99 16.93
C VAL A 267 -17.73 14.57 18.19
N LEU A 268 -16.42 14.31 18.08
CA LEU A 268 -15.62 13.90 19.23
C LEU A 268 -15.51 15.00 20.30
N VAL A 269 -15.38 16.27 19.90
CA VAL A 269 -15.37 17.41 20.83
C VAL A 269 -16.73 17.60 21.50
N THR A 270 -17.84 17.54 20.73
CA THR A 270 -19.18 17.79 21.27
C THR A 270 -19.60 16.76 22.31
N PHE A 271 -19.24 15.49 22.11
CA PHE A 271 -19.58 14.41 23.03
C PHE A 271 -18.51 14.14 24.10
N GLN A 272 -17.42 14.92 24.13
CA GLN A 272 -16.26 14.71 25.02
C GLN A 272 -15.70 13.28 24.91
N TRP A 273 -15.66 12.74 23.69
CA TRP A 273 -15.12 11.40 23.38
C TRP A 273 -13.68 11.45 22.88
N LEU A 274 -13.00 12.59 23.05
CA LEU A 274 -11.58 12.67 22.78
C LEU A 274 -10.79 11.82 23.79
N PRO A 275 -9.83 11.01 23.31
CA PRO A 275 -8.95 10.22 24.16
C PRO A 275 -7.86 11.07 24.85
#